data_AF-A0A822DZ52-F1
#
_entry.id   AF-A0A822DZ52-F1
#
_cell.length_a   1.000
_cell.length_b   1.000
_cell.length_c   1.000
_cell.angle_alpha   90.00
_cell.angle_beta   90.00
_cell.angle_gamma   90.00
#
_symmetry.space_group_name_H-M   'P 1'
#
loop_
_entity.id
_entity.type
_entity.pdbx_description
1 polymer ?
#
loop_
_entity_poly.entity_id
_entity_poly.type
_entity_poly.pdbx_seq_one_letter_code
_entity_poly.pdbx_strand_id
1 'polypeptide(L)'
;AVENLQICNHQEEPPGLADVYGFIKFSGEKCGTTTRHSQYIRLSVATKAETIVKFMYNGWNLPKPDIIISITGGAKNDGMPEQVRKIFQMGLVSAASRANAWLITSGTNAGVVEKVGEAINYCRYNNRKNALDIPCIGIASWGYIAENEQLDNKPIRSL
;
A
#
# COMPACT_ATOMS: atom_id res chain seq x y z
N ALA A 1 -23.77 -2.96 27.97
CA ALA A 1 -24.53 -3.75 26.99
C ALA A 1 -23.55 -4.30 25.97
N VAL A 2 -22.95 -5.45 26.28
CA VAL A 2 -22.02 -6.16 25.41
C VAL A 2 -22.66 -7.50 25.12
N GLU A 3 -23.69 -7.48 24.29
CA GLU A 3 -24.40 -8.68 23.84
C GLU A 3 -24.67 -8.52 22.35
N ASN A 4 -24.34 -9.55 21.58
CA ASN A 4 -24.52 -9.72 20.13
C ASN A 4 -23.37 -9.28 19.21
N LEU A 5 -22.14 -9.74 19.49
CA LEU A 5 -21.19 -10.02 18.41
C LEU A 5 -21.41 -11.46 17.92
N GLN A 6 -22.30 -11.63 16.95
CA GLN A 6 -22.25 -12.83 16.11
C GLN A 6 -21.02 -12.70 15.22
N ILE A 7 -19.99 -13.50 15.50
CA ILE A 7 -18.92 -13.73 14.53
C ILE A 7 -19.56 -14.54 13.41
N CYS A 8 -19.86 -13.89 12.29
CA CYS A 8 -20.32 -14.57 11.09
C CYS A 8 -19.25 -15.56 10.64
N ASN A 9 -19.68 -16.81 10.41
CA ASN A 9 -18.87 -17.97 10.06
C ASN A 9 -17.87 -17.70 8.93
N HIS A 10 -16.76 -18.46 8.95
CA HIS A 10 -15.84 -18.61 7.82
C HIS A 10 -16.62 -18.65 6.51
N GLN A 11 -16.40 -17.66 5.64
CA GLN A 11 -16.56 -17.90 4.23
C GLN A 11 -15.45 -18.88 3.86
N GLU A 12 -15.80 -20.13 3.59
CA GLU A 12 -14.91 -21.03 2.87
C GLU A 12 -14.51 -20.31 1.57
N GLU A 13 -13.22 -19.98 1.43
CA GLU A 13 -12.69 -19.47 0.18
C GLU A 13 -13.02 -20.51 -0.91
N PRO A 14 -13.62 -20.12 -2.04
CA PRO A 14 -13.83 -21.06 -3.13
C PRO A 14 -12.48 -21.69 -3.50
N PRO A 15 -12.42 -23.02 -3.68
CA PRO A 15 -11.17 -23.69 -4.02
C PRO A 15 -10.68 -23.16 -5.37
N GLY A 16 -9.56 -22.44 -5.39
CA GLY A 16 -8.87 -22.05 -6.63
C GLY A 16 -8.53 -20.59 -6.87
N LEU A 17 -8.62 -19.66 -5.91
CA LEU A 17 -7.99 -18.35 -6.10
C LEU A 17 -6.46 -18.48 -5.94
N ALA A 18 -5.77 -18.78 -7.03
CA ALA A 18 -4.31 -18.73 -7.07
C ALA A 18 -3.80 -17.35 -6.64
N ASP A 19 -2.63 -17.31 -6.00
CA ASP A 19 -1.91 -16.06 -5.78
C ASP A 19 -1.57 -15.44 -7.14
N VAL A 20 -1.92 -14.17 -7.33
CA VAL A 20 -1.74 -13.45 -8.60
C VAL A 20 -0.92 -12.20 -8.33
N TYR A 21 0.10 -11.94 -9.14
CA TYR A 21 0.90 -10.73 -9.03
C TYR A 21 1.08 -10.05 -10.39
N GLY A 22 1.36 -8.74 -10.36
CA GLY A 22 1.58 -7.99 -11.57
C GLY A 22 1.81 -6.51 -11.32
N PHE A 23 1.42 -5.71 -12.32
CA PHE A 23 1.58 -4.26 -12.30
C PHE A 23 0.24 -3.56 -12.51
N ILE A 24 -0.01 -2.55 -11.69
CA ILE A 24 -1.10 -1.58 -11.81
C ILE A 24 -0.53 -0.31 -12.44
N LYS A 25 -1.24 0.22 -13.43
CA LYS A 25 -0.99 1.54 -14.00
C LYS A 25 -2.17 2.43 -13.64
N PHE A 26 -1.93 3.41 -12.78
CA PHE A 26 -2.96 4.38 -12.41
C PHE A 26 -3.12 5.42 -13.53
N SER A 27 -4.37 5.65 -13.96
CA SER A 27 -4.68 6.67 -14.96
C SER A 27 -4.40 8.06 -14.40
N GLY A 28 -3.66 8.89 -15.14
CA GLY A 28 -3.39 10.28 -14.77
C GLY A 28 -2.14 10.53 -13.92
N GLU A 29 -1.48 9.48 -13.41
CA GLU A 29 -0.19 9.64 -12.71
C GLU A 29 0.96 9.90 -13.71
N LYS A 30 1.28 11.18 -13.92
CA LYS A 30 2.52 11.61 -14.58
C LYS A 30 3.51 12.09 -13.52
N CYS A 31 4.55 11.32 -13.23
CA CYS A 31 5.72 11.82 -12.53
C CYS A 31 6.73 12.31 -13.58
N GLY A 32 6.56 13.55 -14.04
CA GLY A 32 7.32 14.08 -15.18
C GLY A 32 6.98 13.35 -16.49
N THR A 33 7.98 12.77 -17.15
CA THR A 33 7.86 12.07 -18.44
C THR A 33 7.66 10.55 -18.31
N THR A 34 7.67 10.00 -17.10
CA THR A 34 7.62 8.54 -16.86
C THR A 34 6.24 8.09 -16.37
N THR A 35 5.73 7.02 -16.98
CA THR A 35 4.55 6.31 -16.48
C THR A 35 5.04 5.33 -15.41
N ARG A 36 4.56 5.45 -14.17
CA ARG A 36 4.95 4.50 -13.11
C ARG A 36 3.98 3.33 -13.06
N HIS A 37 4.55 2.16 -12.86
CA HIS A 37 3.80 0.93 -12.62
C HIS A 37 3.99 0.56 -11.15
N SER A 38 2.88 0.42 -10.43
CA SER A 38 2.90 -0.07 -9.04
C SER A 38 2.79 -1.59 -9.06
N GLN A 39 3.69 -2.27 -8.36
CA GLN A 39 3.63 -3.73 -8.22
C GLN A 39 2.50 -4.10 -7.25
N TYR A 40 1.81 -5.21 -7.53
CA TYR A 40 0.79 -5.74 -6.63
C TYR A 40 0.86 -7.27 -6.58
N ILE A 41 0.33 -7.82 -5.50
CA ILE A 41 0.12 -9.24 -5.30
C ILE A 41 -1.19 -9.46 -4.52
N ARG A 42 -2.04 -10.33 -5.03
CA ARG A 42 -3.20 -10.90 -4.34
C ARG A 42 -2.76 -12.21 -3.72
N LEU A 43 -3.06 -12.37 -2.44
CA LEU A 43 -2.66 -13.51 -1.64
C LEU A 43 -3.89 -14.20 -1.07
N SER A 44 -3.91 -15.53 -1.05
CA SER A 44 -4.84 -16.29 -0.20
C SER A 44 -4.52 -16.02 1.27
N VAL A 45 -5.55 -16.07 2.12
CA VAL A 45 -5.40 -15.97 3.58
C VAL A 45 -4.54 -17.11 4.13
N ALA A 46 -4.42 -18.23 3.41
CA ALA A 46 -3.58 -19.36 3.79
C ALA A 46 -2.08 -19.16 3.47
N THR A 47 -1.71 -18.14 2.68
CA THR A 47 -0.32 -17.92 2.28
C THR A 47 0.53 -17.52 3.48
N LYS A 48 1.60 -18.29 3.73
CA LYS A 48 2.50 -18.08 4.88
C LYS A 48 3.22 -16.74 4.77
N ALA A 49 3.33 -16.03 5.90
CA ALA A 49 4.04 -14.75 5.97
C ALA A 49 5.49 -14.82 5.44
N GLU A 50 6.19 -15.94 5.66
CA GLU A 50 7.54 -16.14 5.13
C GLU A 50 7.60 -16.08 3.60
N THR A 51 6.60 -16.63 2.91
CA THR A 51 6.49 -16.56 1.45
C THR A 51 6.32 -15.12 0.99
N ILE A 52 5.48 -14.34 1.68
CA ILE A 52 5.23 -12.92 1.39
C ILE A 52 6.53 -12.13 1.56
N VAL A 53 7.25 -12.32 2.67
CA VAL A 53 8.52 -11.64 2.95
C VAL A 53 9.58 -11.99 1.92
N LYS A 54 9.72 -13.27 1.55
CA LYS A 54 10.62 -13.69 0.46
C LYS A 54 10.27 -13.03 -0.86
N PHE A 55 8.98 -12.92 -1.19
CA PHE A 55 8.54 -12.24 -2.40
C PHE A 55 8.82 -10.74 -2.37
N MET A 56 8.63 -10.06 -1.23
CA MET A 56 8.99 -8.65 -1.08
C MET A 56 10.49 -8.41 -1.32
N TYR A 57 11.36 -9.26 -0.81
CA TYR A 57 12.81 -9.13 -1.04
C TYR A 57 13.23 -9.53 -2.45
N ASN A 58 12.74 -10.65 -2.98
CA ASN A 58 13.26 -11.22 -4.22
C ASN A 58 12.44 -10.82 -5.46
N GLY A 59 11.11 -10.79 -5.32
CA GLY A 59 10.18 -10.46 -6.40
C GLY A 59 10.04 -8.95 -6.62
N TRP A 60 9.98 -8.17 -5.55
CA TRP A 60 9.91 -6.71 -5.62
C TRP A 60 11.25 -6.01 -5.43
N ASN A 61 12.31 -6.75 -5.08
CA ASN A 61 13.64 -6.19 -4.83
C ASN A 61 13.61 -5.04 -3.80
N LEU A 62 12.79 -5.19 -2.75
CA LEU A 62 12.74 -4.19 -1.69
C LEU A 62 14.03 -4.20 -0.88
N PRO A 63 14.65 -3.03 -0.62
CA PRO A 63 15.81 -2.96 0.27
C PRO A 63 15.40 -3.37 1.68
N LYS A 64 16.33 -3.98 2.43
CA LYS A 64 16.10 -4.30 3.83
C LYS A 64 15.85 -3.01 4.63
N PRO A 65 14.72 -2.89 5.35
CA PRO A 65 14.45 -1.74 6.17
C PRO A 65 15.22 -1.85 7.50
N ASP A 66 15.58 -0.70 8.07
CA ASP A 66 16.02 -0.64 9.47
C ASP A 66 14.82 -0.50 10.42
N ILE A 67 13.72 0.11 9.94
CA ILE A 67 12.48 0.30 10.70
C ILE A 67 11.25 0.08 9.80
N ILE A 68 10.16 -0.44 10.39
CA ILE A 68 8.84 -0.46 9.76
C ILE A 68 7.97 0.58 10.46
N ILE A 69 7.40 1.51 9.69
CA ILE A 69 6.45 2.50 10.17
C ILE A 69 5.06 2.09 9.67
N SER A 70 4.23 1.56 10.58
CA SER A 70 2.83 1.29 10.29
C SER A 70 2.00 2.55 10.52
N ILE A 71 1.29 3.00 9.49
CA ILE A 71 0.40 4.15 9.54
C ILE A 71 -1.03 3.67 9.31
N THR A 72 -1.87 3.88 10.31
CA THR A 72 -3.29 3.57 10.28
C THR A 72 -4.07 4.80 10.71
N GLY A 73 -5.35 4.86 10.36
CA GLY A 73 -6.21 5.98 10.72
C GLY A 73 -7.63 5.78 10.23
N GLY A 74 -8.52 6.68 10.62
CA GLY A 74 -9.91 6.66 10.16
C GLY A 74 -10.03 6.93 8.66
N ALA A 75 -11.07 6.38 8.04
CA ALA A 75 -11.44 6.64 6.64
C ALA A 75 -12.13 8.01 6.45
N LYS A 76 -12.47 8.69 7.55
CA LYS A 76 -13.12 9.99 7.52
C LYS A 76 -12.12 11.06 7.07
N ASN A 77 -12.52 11.87 6.08
CA ASN A 77 -11.74 13.01 5.65
C ASN A 77 -12.05 14.19 6.58
N ASP A 78 -11.36 14.24 7.71
CA ASP A 78 -11.41 15.36 8.63
C ASP A 78 -10.42 16.41 8.13
N GLY A 79 -10.93 17.44 7.45
CA GLY A 79 -10.11 18.47 6.79
C GLY A 79 -8.96 18.97 7.66
N MET A 80 -7.73 18.67 7.26
CA MET A 80 -6.52 19.10 7.97
C MET A 80 -6.12 20.49 7.50
N PRO A 81 -5.87 21.47 8.41
CA PRO A 81 -5.36 22.77 8.02
C PRO A 81 -4.08 22.66 7.20
N GLU A 82 -3.95 23.48 6.16
CA GLU A 82 -2.88 23.39 5.17
C GLU A 82 -1.47 23.43 5.80
N GLN A 83 -1.28 24.26 6.82
CA GLN A 83 0.00 24.37 7.53
C GLN A 83 0.34 23.07 8.28
N VAL A 84 -0.64 22.44 8.92
CA VAL A 84 -0.47 21.15 9.61
C VAL A 84 -0.19 20.04 8.61
N ARG A 85 -0.91 20.02 7.48
CA ARG A 85 -0.70 19.07 6.38
C ARG A 85 0.73 19.15 5.86
N LYS A 86 1.24 20.34 5.60
CA LYS A 86 2.61 20.53 5.10
C LYS A 86 3.68 20.05 6.11
N ILE A 87 3.50 20.36 7.39
CA ILE A 87 4.42 19.91 8.45
C ILE A 87 4.40 18.38 8.57
N PHE A 88 3.21 17.78 8.56
CA PHE A 88 3.04 16.33 8.57
C PHE A 88 3.73 15.67 7.37
N GLN A 89 3.47 16.15 6.15
CA GLN A 89 4.03 15.59 4.93
C GLN A 89 5.56 15.65 4.91
N MET A 90 6.13 16.80 5.29
CA MET A 90 7.59 16.96 5.35
C MET A 90 8.21 16.11 6.46
N GLY A 91 7.63 16.12 7.66
CA GLY A 91 8.13 15.36 8.81
C GLY A 91 8.12 13.85 8.55
N LEU A 92 7.04 13.34 7.97
CA LEU A 92 6.91 11.92 7.63
C LEU A 92 7.97 11.48 6.63
N VAL A 93 8.10 12.18 5.49
CA VAL A 93 9.06 11.83 4.44
C VAL A 93 10.50 11.93 4.96
N SER A 94 10.81 12.98 5.73
CA SER A 94 12.13 13.15 6.33
C SER A 94 12.47 12.05 7.33
N ALA A 95 11.52 11.66 8.18
CA ALA A 95 11.72 10.58 9.16
C ALA A 95 11.93 9.23 8.47
N ALA A 96 11.05 8.87 7.53
CA ALA A 96 11.11 7.60 6.82
C ALA A 96 12.38 7.45 5.98
N SER A 97 12.78 8.52 5.27
CA SER A 97 14.03 8.52 4.51
C SER A 97 15.26 8.38 5.39
N ARG A 98 15.34 9.13 6.50
CA ARG A 98 16.50 9.10 7.40
C ARG A 98 16.64 7.77 8.14
N ALA A 99 15.53 7.09 8.40
CA ALA A 99 15.50 5.83 9.11
C ALA A 99 15.53 4.60 8.19
N ASN A 100 15.73 4.76 6.87
CA ASN A 100 15.66 3.66 5.90
C ASN A 100 14.42 2.78 6.16
N ALA A 101 13.26 3.44 6.25
CA ALA A 101 12.04 2.81 6.72
C ALA A 101 11.17 2.28 5.57
N TRP A 102 10.48 1.17 5.82
CA TRP A 102 9.28 0.83 5.06
C TRP A 102 8.06 1.54 5.65
N LEU A 103 7.23 2.12 4.80
CA LEU A 103 5.90 2.61 5.18
C LEU A 103 4.87 1.52 4.90
N ILE A 104 4.10 1.11 5.91
CA ILE A 104 3.00 0.15 5.75
C ILE A 104 1.68 0.86 6.06
N THR A 105 0.72 0.79 5.15
CA THR A 105 -0.60 1.43 5.25
C THR A 105 -1.71 0.46 4.85
N SER A 106 -2.98 0.85 5.00
CA SER A 106 -4.12 0.09 4.45
C SER A 106 -4.23 0.16 2.92
N GLY A 107 -3.44 1.00 2.24
CA GLY A 107 -3.49 1.17 0.78
C GLY A 107 -4.75 1.83 0.23
N THR A 108 -5.65 2.32 1.11
CA THR A 108 -6.91 2.96 0.71
C THR A 108 -6.71 4.45 0.40
N ASN A 109 -7.38 4.95 -0.63
CA ASN A 109 -7.38 6.38 -0.97
C ASN A 109 -8.42 7.16 -0.14
N ALA A 110 -8.30 7.11 1.18
CA ALA A 110 -9.20 7.82 2.10
C ALA A 110 -8.50 8.21 3.42
N GLY A 111 -8.98 9.30 4.02
CA GLY A 111 -8.62 9.74 5.36
C GLY A 111 -7.12 9.96 5.54
N VAL A 112 -6.54 9.39 6.59
CA VAL A 112 -5.10 9.56 6.91
C VAL A 112 -4.20 8.98 5.80
N VAL A 113 -4.60 7.86 5.20
CA VAL A 113 -3.77 7.16 4.20
C VAL A 113 -3.70 7.93 2.89
N GLU A 114 -4.78 8.64 2.50
CA GLU A 114 -4.77 9.61 1.40
C GLU A 114 -3.69 10.69 1.61
N LYS A 115 -3.60 11.25 2.82
CA LYS A 115 -2.60 12.29 3.15
C LYS A 115 -1.16 11.77 3.16
N VAL A 116 -0.95 10.50 3.50
CA VAL A 116 0.35 9.83 3.34
C VAL A 116 0.71 9.72 1.86
N GLY A 117 -0.23 9.28 1.02
CA GLY A 117 -0.06 9.21 -0.44
C GLY A 117 0.29 10.58 -1.04
N GLU A 118 -0.43 11.63 -0.64
CA GLU A 118 -0.11 13.01 -1.02
C GLU A 118 1.31 13.41 -0.60
N ALA A 119 1.74 13.07 0.62
CA ALA A 119 3.08 13.40 1.14
C ALA A 119 4.20 12.83 0.25
N ILE A 120 4.07 11.54 -0.06
CA ILE A 120 5.03 10.78 -0.86
C ILE A 120 5.03 11.33 -2.29
N ASN A 121 3.85 11.56 -2.87
CA ASN A 121 3.74 12.07 -4.23
C ASN A 121 4.27 13.51 -4.36
N TYR A 122 3.97 14.38 -3.40
CA TYR A 122 4.47 15.76 -3.35
C TYR A 122 6.00 15.81 -3.33
N CYS A 123 6.65 14.97 -2.51
CA CYS A 123 8.11 14.96 -2.43
C CYS A 123 8.76 14.32 -3.67
N ARG A 124 8.11 13.31 -4.28
CA ARG A 124 8.54 12.70 -5.55
C ARG A 124 8.48 13.70 -6.71
N TYR A 125 7.38 14.45 -6.85
CA TYR A 125 7.23 15.48 -7.89
C TYR A 125 8.31 16.57 -7.79
N ASN A 126 8.63 16.97 -6.56
CA ASN A 126 9.66 17.98 -6.31
C ASN A 126 11.11 17.43 -6.39
N ASN A 127 11.32 16.25 -6.97
CA ASN A 127 12.63 15.59 -7.15
C ASN A 127 13.51 15.56 -5.88
N ARG A 128 12.89 15.46 -4.71
CA ARG A 128 13.65 15.26 -3.47
C ARG A 128 14.13 13.81 -3.49
N LYS A 129 15.42 13.60 -3.72
CA LYS A 129 16.08 12.27 -3.75
C LYS A 129 15.56 11.35 -2.63
N ASN A 130 15.38 11.92 -1.44
CA ASN A 130 14.87 11.28 -0.23
C ASN A 130 13.51 10.56 -0.34
N ALA A 131 12.63 10.92 -1.29
CA ALA A 131 11.28 10.34 -1.40
C ALA A 131 11.12 9.29 -2.51
N LEU A 132 12.13 9.19 -3.40
CA LEU A 132 12.13 8.18 -4.46
C LEU A 132 12.42 6.78 -3.91
N ASP A 133 13.13 6.71 -2.78
CA ASP A 133 13.67 5.47 -2.23
C ASP A 133 12.85 4.88 -1.08
N ILE A 134 11.75 5.51 -0.65
CA ILE A 134 10.93 5.02 0.47
C ILE A 134 9.95 3.96 -0.06
N PRO A 135 10.08 2.67 0.32
CA PRO A 135 9.10 1.65 -0.02
C PRO A 135 7.81 1.91 0.76
N CYS A 136 6.70 2.05 0.05
CA CYS A 136 5.37 2.22 0.63
C CYS A 136 4.49 1.05 0.20
N ILE A 137 4.02 0.28 1.18
CA ILE A 137 3.29 -0.96 1.00
C ILE A 137 1.85 -0.73 1.50
N GLY A 138 0.88 -0.96 0.62
CA GLY A 138 -0.55 -0.93 0.96
C GLY A 138 -1.08 -2.35 1.14
N ILE A 139 -1.69 -2.62 2.29
CA ILE A 139 -2.32 -3.91 2.59
C ILE A 139 -3.83 -3.70 2.69
N ALA A 140 -4.57 -4.20 1.71
CA ALA A 140 -6.01 -4.05 1.62
C ALA A 140 -6.69 -5.40 1.38
N SER A 141 -7.87 -5.56 1.97
CA SER A 141 -8.72 -6.72 1.71
C SER A 141 -9.27 -6.67 0.29
N TRP A 142 -9.18 -7.78 -0.45
CA TRP A 142 -9.56 -7.86 -1.87
C TRP A 142 -10.98 -7.39 -2.16
N GLY A 143 -11.94 -7.74 -1.30
CA GLY A 143 -13.35 -7.35 -1.46
C GLY A 143 -13.62 -5.85 -1.30
N TYR A 144 -12.66 -5.08 -0.80
CA TYR A 144 -12.76 -3.62 -0.65
C TYR A 144 -12.01 -2.86 -1.76
N ILE A 145 -11.33 -3.57 -2.66
CA ILE A 145 -10.68 -2.97 -3.83
C ILE A 145 -11.72 -2.79 -4.93
N ALA A 146 -11.92 -1.55 -5.36
CA ALA A 146 -12.72 -1.24 -6.53
C ALA A 146 -12.03 -1.78 -7.79
N GLU A 147 -12.83 -2.27 -8.75
CA GLU A 147 -12.34 -2.79 -10.05
C GLU A 147 -11.36 -3.98 -9.92
N ASN A 148 -11.52 -4.77 -8.85
CA ASN A 148 -10.63 -5.90 -8.57
C ASN A 148 -10.68 -7.00 -9.66
N GLU A 149 -11.78 -7.10 -10.41
CA GLU A 149 -11.93 -7.99 -11.55
C GLU A 149 -10.95 -7.70 -12.69
N GLN A 150 -10.45 -6.47 -12.81
CA GLN A 150 -9.43 -6.10 -13.82
C GLN A 150 -8.04 -6.63 -13.47
N LEU A 151 -7.82 -6.95 -12.19
CA LEU A 151 -6.57 -7.49 -11.68
C LEU A 151 -6.52 -9.02 -11.77
N ASP A 152 -7.69 -9.69 -11.79
CA ASP A 152 -7.79 -11.15 -11.90
C ASP A 152 -7.50 -11.70 -13.31
N ASN A 153 -7.65 -10.88 -14.34
CA ASN A 153 -7.65 -11.31 -15.75
C ASN A 153 -6.28 -11.21 -16.46
N LYS A 154 -5.17 -11.09 -15.72
CA LYS A 154 -3.81 -11.04 -16.31
C LYS A 154 -3.14 -12.42 -16.25
N PRO A 155 -2.27 -12.77 -17.23
CA PRO A 155 -1.65 -14.10 -17.29
C PRO A 155 -1.00 -14.46 -15.96
N ILE A 156 -1.53 -15.51 -15.35
CA ILE A 156 -1.17 -16.01 -14.03
C ILE A 156 0.30 -16.42 -14.07
N ARG A 157 1.11 -15.83 -13.20
CA ARG A 157 2.41 -16.37 -12.83
C ARG A 157 2.28 -16.85 -11.39
N SER A 158 2.54 -18.13 -11.16
CA SER A 158 2.56 -18.72 -9.82
C SER A 158 3.77 -18.18 -9.03
N LEU A 159 3.58 -17.96 -7.73
CA LEU A 159 4.67 -17.69 -6.79
C LEU A 159 5.64 -18.86 -6.65
#